data_AF-A0A845HNY1-F1
#
_entry.id   AF-A0A845HNY1-F1
#
_cell.length_a   1.000
_cell.length_b   1.000
_cell.length_c   1.000
_cell.angle_alpha   90.00
_cell.angle_beta   90.00
_cell.angle_gamma   90.00
#
_symmetry.space_group_name_H-M   'P 1'
#
loop_
_entity.id
_entity.type
_entity.pdbx_description
1 polymer ?
#
loop_
_entity_poly.entity_id
_entity_poly.type
_entity_poly.pdbx_seq_one_letter_code
_entity_poly.pdbx_strand_id
1 'polypeptide(L)'
;MPSLRRFLPLMVALVSTLASAATTDEAENAEIIKGLHSALLRSFALDKDLRLDPALRSAADEISAAHIARIDRLFPLWLAEERQAQATAAAAKASGDAPVFFAARARMLNELALWQIDPGDADYERATLAVLQSSPRVCFVAGDYRHTDFAARIVRIQAMPAGQRAAALATERRLLGRWGQARADVPAWPDPLPQDAGAQWRKRVALAGERPVLALSPVLAHAMVVEKKSFEELHPQLKCALQQWWLQVSLRQGATPAAALNAFRYGTLINAADRFGNDADRAPPDGKPAAGGVPAYPAIAARFYVTGTTTIRARLDAAGKPVQASVAGRKIDVPGIRGVRPVAFENVFDAAAVKYALGGYRYDQPRGAEPFVFQLVWSLPDDPADVKTTGGGQ
;
A
#
# COMPACT_ATOMS: atom_id res chain seq x y z
N MET A 1 -9.61 13.67 -73.46
CA MET A 1 -8.94 14.16 -72.24
C MET A 1 -9.97 14.73 -71.28
N PRO A 2 -10.40 13.98 -70.25
CA PRO A 2 -10.92 14.61 -69.03
C PRO A 2 -10.45 13.95 -67.72
N SER A 3 -10.51 14.77 -66.65
CA SER A 3 -10.72 14.36 -65.26
C SER A 3 -9.57 13.72 -64.46
N LEU A 4 -8.60 14.56 -64.08
CA LEU A 4 -7.67 14.32 -62.97
C LEU A 4 -7.83 15.43 -61.90
N ARG A 5 -9.03 15.59 -61.30
CA ARG A 5 -9.27 16.64 -60.28
C ARG A 5 -10.24 16.29 -59.14
N ARG A 6 -10.49 15.00 -58.83
CA ARG A 6 -11.43 14.63 -57.74
C ARG A 6 -10.88 13.62 -56.71
N PHE A 7 -9.63 13.77 -56.27
CA PHE A 7 -9.08 12.96 -55.17
C PHE A 7 -8.41 13.76 -54.04
N LEU A 8 -8.49 15.09 -54.04
CA LEU A 8 -7.82 15.92 -53.02
C LEU A 8 -8.60 16.21 -51.72
N PRO A 9 -9.94 16.13 -51.61
CA PRO A 9 -10.61 16.56 -50.37
C PRO A 9 -10.69 15.47 -49.28
N LEU A 10 -10.40 14.19 -49.59
CA LEU A 10 -10.52 13.10 -48.61
C LEU A 10 -9.28 12.90 -47.72
N MET A 11 -8.10 13.36 -48.15
CA MET A 11 -6.86 13.25 -47.36
C MET A 11 -6.73 14.33 -46.28
N VAL A 12 -7.37 15.49 -46.45
CA VAL A 12 -7.25 16.60 -45.47
C VAL A 12 -8.09 16.33 -44.20
N ALA A 13 -9.22 15.63 -44.32
CA ALA A 13 -10.10 15.33 -43.19
C ALA A 13 -9.55 14.24 -42.23
N LEU A 14 -8.74 13.29 -42.72
CA LEU A 14 -8.06 12.30 -41.86
C LEU A 14 -6.85 12.89 -41.09
N VAL A 15 -6.18 13.90 -41.64
CA VAL A 15 -5.03 14.53 -40.97
C VAL A 15 -5.50 15.48 -39.85
N SER A 16 -6.65 16.14 -40.02
CA SER A 16 -7.20 17.06 -39.00
C SER A 16 -7.75 16.35 -37.76
N THR A 17 -8.24 15.11 -37.89
CA THR A 17 -8.78 14.32 -36.75
C THR A 17 -7.66 13.70 -35.91
N LEU A 18 -6.57 13.25 -36.53
CA LEU A 18 -5.39 12.74 -35.83
C LEU A 18 -4.64 13.85 -35.07
N ALA A 19 -4.55 15.06 -35.64
CA ALA A 19 -3.91 16.20 -34.97
C ALA A 19 -4.72 16.70 -33.75
N SER A 20 -6.05 16.64 -33.80
CA SER A 20 -6.90 17.04 -32.68
C SER A 20 -6.88 16.04 -31.52
N ALA A 21 -6.73 14.73 -31.79
CA ALA A 21 -6.63 13.72 -30.73
C ALA A 21 -5.24 13.71 -30.08
N ALA A 22 -4.18 13.91 -30.86
CA ALA A 22 -2.82 14.03 -30.33
C ALA A 22 -2.65 15.26 -29.41
N THR A 23 -3.27 16.40 -29.75
CA THR A 23 -3.20 17.62 -28.93
C THR A 23 -4.00 17.52 -27.63
N THR A 24 -5.11 16.78 -27.60
CA THR A 24 -5.87 16.52 -26.36
C THR A 24 -5.13 15.61 -25.40
N ASP A 25 -4.47 14.56 -25.91
CA ASP A 25 -3.70 13.63 -25.08
C ASP A 25 -2.45 14.30 -24.48
N GLU A 26 -1.77 15.17 -25.22
CA GLU A 26 -0.62 15.93 -24.71
C GLU A 26 -1.01 16.87 -23.55
N ALA A 27 -2.10 17.62 -23.70
CA ALA A 27 -2.60 18.52 -22.66
C ALA A 27 -3.07 17.75 -21.41
N GLU A 28 -3.78 16.64 -21.60
CA GLU A 28 -4.19 15.77 -20.50
C GLU A 28 -2.98 15.16 -19.78
N ASN A 29 -1.99 14.67 -20.53
CA ASN A 29 -0.77 14.11 -19.96
C ASN A 29 0.01 15.16 -19.15
N ALA A 30 0.07 16.41 -19.60
CA ALA A 30 0.70 17.49 -18.85
C ALA A 30 0.04 17.73 -17.48
N GLU A 31 -1.29 17.75 -17.42
CA GLU A 31 -2.02 17.89 -16.15
C GLU A 31 -1.87 16.65 -15.25
N ILE A 32 -1.88 15.44 -15.83
CA ILE A 32 -1.60 14.21 -15.07
C ILE A 32 -0.19 14.26 -14.48
N ILE A 33 0.83 14.61 -15.27
CA ILE A 33 2.22 14.72 -14.82
C ILE A 33 2.34 15.73 -13.67
N LYS A 34 1.72 16.91 -13.81
CA LYS A 34 1.69 17.95 -12.78
C LYS A 34 1.05 17.45 -11.47
N GLY A 35 -0.05 16.69 -11.58
CA GLY A 35 -0.71 16.05 -10.43
C GLY A 35 0.17 15.00 -9.74
N LEU A 36 0.82 14.13 -10.52
CA LEU A 36 1.76 13.12 -10.02
C LEU A 36 2.99 13.76 -9.36
N HIS A 37 3.59 14.76 -10.01
CA HIS A 37 4.71 15.53 -9.47
C HIS A 37 4.36 16.17 -8.13
N SER A 38 3.23 16.87 -8.05
CA SER A 38 2.77 17.50 -6.81
C SER A 38 2.56 16.47 -5.68
N ALA A 39 2.07 15.28 -6.00
CA ALA A 39 1.90 14.21 -5.02
C ALA A 39 3.24 13.57 -4.57
N LEU A 40 4.21 13.45 -5.49
CA LEU A 40 5.56 12.98 -5.20
C LEU A 40 6.29 13.97 -4.29
N LEU A 41 6.26 15.28 -4.63
CA LEU A 41 6.89 16.34 -3.84
C LEU A 41 6.48 16.27 -2.37
N ARG A 42 5.19 16.08 -2.07
CA ARG A 42 4.72 15.96 -0.69
C ARG A 42 5.36 14.79 0.05
N SER A 43 5.57 13.66 -0.62
CA SER A 43 6.13 12.44 0.00
C SER A 43 7.64 12.52 0.25
N PHE A 44 8.32 13.44 -0.44
CA PHE A 44 9.77 13.64 -0.39
C PHE A 44 10.18 14.98 0.23
N ALA A 45 9.21 15.78 0.70
CA ALA A 45 9.45 17.00 1.45
C ALA A 45 9.86 16.68 2.89
N LEU A 46 10.82 17.44 3.42
CA LEU A 46 11.17 17.42 4.83
C LEU A 46 10.51 18.61 5.52
N ASP A 47 9.61 18.35 6.46
CA ASP A 47 8.98 19.38 7.26
C ASP A 47 10.04 20.28 7.92
N LYS A 48 9.82 21.60 7.91
CA LYS A 48 10.75 22.59 8.47
C LYS A 48 10.91 22.43 9.98
N ASP A 49 9.89 21.93 10.67
CA ASP A 49 9.86 21.74 12.12
C ASP A 49 10.53 20.41 12.52
N LEU A 50 10.90 19.58 11.53
CA LEU A 50 11.69 18.39 11.76
C LEU A 50 13.11 18.79 12.21
N ARG A 51 13.42 18.50 13.47
CA ARG A 51 14.72 18.80 14.07
C ARG A 51 15.80 17.88 13.52
N LEU A 52 16.35 18.24 12.36
CA LEU A 52 17.46 17.54 11.74
C LEU A 52 18.78 18.29 11.94
N ASP A 53 19.87 17.54 12.05
CA ASP A 53 21.22 18.07 11.90
C ASP A 53 21.33 18.80 10.53
N PRO A 54 21.91 20.02 10.47
CA PRO A 54 21.94 20.79 9.23
C PRO A 54 22.61 20.07 8.06
N ALA A 55 23.71 19.35 8.31
CA ALA A 55 24.41 18.61 7.26
C ALA A 55 23.58 17.42 6.76
N LEU A 56 22.91 16.71 7.67
CA LEU A 56 21.97 15.64 7.31
C LEU A 56 20.79 16.18 6.50
N ARG A 57 20.21 17.32 6.89
CA ARG A 57 19.11 17.95 6.14
C ARG A 57 19.54 18.29 4.73
N SER A 58 20.67 18.98 4.56
CA SER A 58 21.19 19.33 3.23
C SER A 58 21.38 18.10 2.34
N ALA A 59 22.02 17.05 2.87
CA ALA A 59 22.24 15.82 2.10
C ALA A 59 20.94 15.08 1.75
N ALA A 60 19.93 15.13 2.63
CA ALA A 60 18.62 14.56 2.38
C ALA A 60 17.82 15.37 1.34
N ASP A 61 17.89 16.70 1.38
CA ASP A 61 17.28 17.59 0.38
C ASP A 61 17.90 17.37 -1.01
N GLU A 62 19.22 17.18 -1.10
CA GLU A 62 19.90 16.81 -2.35
C GLU A 62 19.42 15.45 -2.91
N ILE A 63 19.25 14.44 -2.04
CA ILE A 63 18.72 13.14 -2.44
C ILE A 63 17.29 13.27 -2.95
N SER A 64 16.44 14.03 -2.24
CA SER A 64 15.07 14.31 -2.61
C SER A 64 15.00 14.99 -3.99
N ALA A 65 15.75 16.08 -4.18
CA ALA A 65 15.79 16.82 -5.44
C ALA A 65 16.27 15.96 -6.61
N ALA A 66 17.34 15.18 -6.42
CA ALA A 66 17.83 14.26 -7.44
C ALA A 66 16.83 13.15 -7.78
N HIS A 67 16.09 12.66 -6.78
CA HIS A 67 15.04 11.67 -6.98
C HIS A 67 13.87 12.25 -7.80
N ILE A 68 13.36 13.42 -7.40
CA ILE A 68 12.27 14.11 -8.09
C ILE A 68 12.63 14.34 -9.56
N ALA A 69 13.82 14.91 -9.83
CA ALA A 69 14.28 15.16 -11.20
C ALA A 69 14.39 13.88 -12.06
N ARG A 70 14.65 12.73 -11.43
CA ARG A 70 14.64 11.45 -12.14
C ARG A 70 13.22 10.99 -12.42
N ILE A 71 12.31 11.07 -11.45
CA ILE A 71 10.92 10.62 -11.64
C ILE A 71 10.18 11.48 -12.66
N ASP A 72 10.49 12.78 -12.76
CA ASP A 72 9.94 13.65 -13.81
C ASP A 72 10.23 13.16 -15.23
N ARG A 73 11.33 12.42 -15.42
CA ARG A 73 11.65 11.77 -16.70
C ARG A 73 10.92 10.44 -16.91
N LEU A 74 10.47 9.80 -15.83
CA LEU A 74 9.77 8.53 -15.88
C LEU A 74 8.26 8.70 -16.07
N PHE A 75 7.65 9.77 -15.57
CA PHE A 75 6.19 9.96 -15.69
C PHE A 75 5.70 9.94 -17.14
N PRO A 76 6.30 10.65 -18.12
CA PRO A 76 5.86 10.56 -19.51
C PRO A 76 5.92 9.14 -20.08
N LEU A 77 6.96 8.37 -19.71
CA LEU A 77 7.12 6.97 -20.13
C LEU A 77 6.02 6.10 -19.56
N TRP A 78 5.70 6.26 -18.27
CA TRP A 78 4.62 5.51 -17.63
C TRP A 78 3.26 5.83 -18.26
N LEU A 79 2.99 7.10 -18.59
CA LEU A 79 1.74 7.47 -19.25
C LEU A 79 1.63 6.88 -20.66
N ALA A 80 2.73 6.87 -21.43
CA ALA A 80 2.76 6.23 -22.74
C ALA A 80 2.47 4.72 -22.64
N GLU A 81 3.06 4.03 -21.66
CA GLU A 81 2.80 2.62 -21.39
C GLU A 81 1.32 2.36 -21.03
N GLU A 82 0.71 3.22 -20.20
CA GLU A 82 -0.71 3.09 -19.85
C GLU A 82 -1.64 3.32 -21.04
N ARG A 83 -1.38 4.34 -21.86
CA ARG A 83 -2.16 4.61 -23.07
C ARG A 83 -2.07 3.46 -24.07
N GLN A 84 -0.88 2.89 -24.24
CA GLN A 84 -0.69 1.71 -25.09
C GLN A 84 -1.47 0.50 -24.56
N ALA A 85 -1.47 0.29 -23.24
CA ALA A 85 -2.23 -0.79 -22.62
C ALA A 85 -3.75 -0.61 -22.79
N GLN A 86 -4.27 0.61 -22.61
CA GLN A 86 -5.68 0.92 -22.86
C GLN A 86 -6.07 0.71 -24.33
N ALA A 87 -5.26 1.18 -25.28
CA ALA A 87 -5.51 0.95 -26.70
C ALA A 87 -5.56 -0.56 -27.04
N THR A 88 -4.70 -1.37 -26.41
CA THR A 88 -4.69 -2.82 -26.58
C THR A 88 -5.93 -3.48 -25.98
N ALA A 89 -6.34 -3.06 -24.78
CA ALA A 89 -7.55 -3.55 -24.12
C ALA A 89 -8.81 -3.21 -24.90
N ALA A 90 -8.91 -1.97 -25.41
CA ALA A 90 -10.00 -1.51 -26.26
C ALA A 90 -10.09 -2.32 -27.57
N ALA A 91 -8.95 -2.60 -28.21
CA ALA A 91 -8.90 -3.47 -29.39
C ALA A 91 -9.37 -4.90 -29.08
N ALA A 92 -9.10 -5.40 -27.87
CA ALA A 92 -9.55 -6.69 -27.39
C ALA A 92 -10.99 -6.70 -26.86
N LYS A 93 -11.69 -5.54 -26.85
CA LYS A 93 -13.03 -5.36 -26.24
C LYS A 93 -13.09 -5.81 -24.78
N ALA A 94 -11.98 -5.66 -24.05
CA ALA A 94 -11.97 -5.93 -22.62
C ALA A 94 -12.76 -4.83 -21.90
N SER A 95 -13.62 -5.22 -20.94
CA SER A 95 -14.36 -4.29 -20.10
C SER A 95 -13.47 -3.75 -18.96
N GLY A 96 -13.52 -2.44 -18.69
CA GLY A 96 -12.95 -1.83 -17.48
C GLY A 96 -11.71 -0.97 -17.69
N ASP A 97 -11.83 0.11 -18.49
CA ASP A 97 -10.72 1.06 -18.69
C ASP A 97 -10.53 1.94 -17.45
N ALA A 98 -9.57 1.57 -16.60
CA ALA A 98 -9.14 2.41 -15.50
C ALA A 98 -8.55 3.73 -16.03
N PRO A 99 -8.95 4.91 -15.54
CA PRO A 99 -8.39 6.18 -15.99
C PRO A 99 -6.87 6.21 -15.82
N VAL A 100 -6.16 6.70 -16.84
CA VAL A 100 -4.69 6.73 -16.90
C VAL A 100 -4.08 7.36 -15.64
N PHE A 101 -4.71 8.42 -15.13
CA PHE A 101 -4.30 9.07 -13.88
C PHE A 101 -4.23 8.08 -12.70
N PHE A 102 -5.26 7.25 -12.49
CA PHE A 102 -5.29 6.32 -11.36
C PHE A 102 -4.29 5.19 -11.54
N ALA A 103 -4.10 4.69 -12.76
CA ALA A 103 -3.08 3.69 -13.08
C ALA A 103 -1.66 4.21 -12.79
N ALA A 104 -1.31 5.40 -13.31
CA ALA A 104 0.00 6.01 -13.07
C ALA A 104 0.22 6.35 -11.59
N ARG A 105 -0.83 6.79 -10.88
CA ARG A 105 -0.78 7.06 -9.44
C ARG A 105 -0.65 5.79 -8.61
N ALA A 106 -1.26 4.68 -9.02
CA ALA A 106 -1.08 3.37 -8.41
C ALA A 106 0.37 2.90 -8.56
N ARG A 107 0.94 3.03 -9.76
CA ARG A 107 2.37 2.73 -10.00
C ARG A 107 3.29 3.54 -9.09
N MET A 108 3.08 4.85 -9.02
CA MET A 108 3.86 5.73 -8.15
C MET A 108 3.78 5.32 -6.67
N LEU A 109 2.58 5.01 -6.16
CA LEU A 109 2.42 4.53 -4.80
C LEU A 109 3.11 3.17 -4.58
N ASN A 110 3.02 2.27 -5.57
CA ASN A 110 3.67 0.97 -5.48
C ASN A 110 5.19 1.07 -5.46
N GLU A 111 5.78 1.96 -6.26
CA GLU A 111 7.23 2.22 -6.22
C GLU A 111 7.70 2.73 -4.85
N LEU A 112 6.88 3.58 -4.21
CA LEU A 112 7.12 4.04 -2.85
C LEU A 112 7.04 2.91 -1.83
N ALA A 113 6.00 2.07 -1.92
CA ALA A 113 5.82 0.92 -1.05
C ALA A 113 6.95 -0.11 -1.23
N LEU A 114 7.34 -0.39 -2.47
CA LEU A 114 8.46 -1.27 -2.77
C LEU A 114 9.79 -0.71 -2.20
N TRP A 115 10.04 0.61 -2.32
CA TRP A 115 11.19 1.24 -1.67
C TRP A 115 11.15 1.17 -0.13
N GLN A 116 9.97 1.16 0.49
CA GLN A 116 9.84 0.97 1.93
C GLN A 116 10.19 -0.45 2.41
N ILE A 117 9.92 -1.46 1.59
CA ILE A 117 10.23 -2.85 1.94
C ILE A 117 11.62 -3.31 1.47
N ASP A 118 12.23 -2.61 0.52
CA ASP A 118 13.57 -2.93 0.02
C ASP A 118 14.60 -2.93 1.17
N PRO A 119 15.38 -4.02 1.33
CA PRO A 119 16.48 -4.07 2.28
C PRO A 119 17.68 -3.26 1.76
N GLY A 120 18.41 -2.64 2.69
CA GLY A 120 19.73 -2.08 2.41
C GLY A 120 20.81 -3.17 2.34
N ASP A 121 22.07 -2.75 2.34
CA ASP A 121 23.17 -3.69 2.59
C ASP A 121 23.25 -4.09 4.07
N ALA A 122 24.09 -5.08 4.39
CA ALA A 122 24.20 -5.63 5.74
C ALA A 122 24.50 -4.56 6.80
N ASP A 123 25.32 -3.56 6.48
CA ASP A 123 25.68 -2.48 7.39
C ASP A 123 24.48 -1.56 7.65
N TYR A 124 23.76 -1.17 6.61
CA TYR A 124 22.51 -0.41 6.73
C TYR A 124 21.45 -1.16 7.55
N GLU A 125 21.28 -2.45 7.31
CA GLU A 125 20.30 -3.29 8.02
C GLU A 125 20.65 -3.40 9.52
N ARG A 126 21.93 -3.65 9.85
CA ARG A 126 22.40 -3.69 11.24
C ARG A 126 22.19 -2.36 11.95
N ALA A 127 22.53 -1.24 11.30
CA ALA A 127 22.34 0.10 11.87
C ALA A 127 20.85 0.41 12.08
N THR A 128 20.01 0.08 11.10
CA THR A 128 18.55 0.22 11.18
C THR A 128 17.97 -0.57 12.34
N LEU A 129 18.38 -1.83 12.51
CA LEU A 129 17.94 -2.66 13.62
C LEU A 129 18.34 -2.06 14.98
N ALA A 130 19.61 -1.67 15.13
CA ALA A 130 20.10 -1.07 16.38
C ALA A 130 19.32 0.18 16.76
N VAL A 131 19.00 1.04 15.79
CA VAL A 131 18.18 2.24 16.00
C VAL A 131 16.75 1.86 16.41
N LEU A 132 16.12 0.91 15.73
CA LEU A 132 14.77 0.46 16.06
C LEU A 132 14.67 -0.20 17.44
N GLN A 133 15.76 -0.78 17.96
CA GLN A 133 15.79 -1.34 19.32
C GLN A 133 16.00 -0.26 20.39
N SER A 134 16.67 0.84 20.08
CA SER A 134 17.16 1.81 21.08
C SER A 134 16.47 3.17 21.08
N SER A 135 15.80 3.56 19.98
CA SER A 135 15.25 4.91 19.82
C SER A 135 13.73 4.90 19.58
N PRO A 136 12.91 5.13 20.62
CA PRO A 136 11.45 5.25 20.45
C PRO A 136 11.04 6.45 19.57
N ARG A 137 11.91 7.46 19.45
CA ARG A 137 11.64 8.70 18.72
C ARG A 137 11.52 8.51 17.21
N VAL A 138 12.00 7.40 16.66
CA VAL A 138 11.92 7.13 15.21
C VAL A 138 10.49 6.93 14.71
N CYS A 139 9.54 6.66 15.62
CA CYS A 139 8.12 6.59 15.30
C CYS A 139 7.39 7.94 15.40
N PHE A 140 8.08 9.01 15.80
CA PHE A 140 7.51 10.34 15.94
C PHE A 140 8.05 11.26 14.86
N VAL A 141 7.37 11.29 13.72
CA VAL A 141 7.66 12.21 12.61
C VAL A 141 6.60 13.30 12.59
N ALA A 142 7.04 14.56 12.50
CA ALA A 142 6.17 15.72 12.34
C ALA A 142 5.64 15.82 10.90
N GLY A 143 4.50 16.50 10.73
CA GLY A 143 3.86 16.72 9.43
C GLY A 143 2.66 15.81 9.14
N ASP A 144 2.16 15.86 7.92
CA ASP A 144 1.06 15.00 7.45
C ASP A 144 1.56 13.56 7.30
N TYR A 145 1.12 12.68 8.20
CA TYR A 145 1.52 11.27 8.25
C TYR A 145 1.30 10.51 6.94
N ARG A 146 0.40 10.98 6.06
CA ARG A 146 0.16 10.37 4.75
C ARG A 146 1.34 10.54 3.81
N HIS A 147 2.27 11.43 4.13
CA HIS A 147 3.37 11.87 3.28
C HIS A 147 4.74 11.88 3.98
N THR A 148 4.87 11.26 5.16
CA THR A 148 6.12 11.26 5.94
C THR A 148 7.11 10.16 5.56
N ASP A 149 6.95 9.47 4.42
CA ASP A 149 7.74 8.27 4.07
C ASP A 149 9.25 8.54 4.02
N PHE A 150 9.63 9.62 3.33
CA PHE A 150 11.02 10.06 3.26
C PHE A 150 11.52 10.59 4.59
N ALA A 151 10.75 11.46 5.25
CA ALA A 151 11.08 12.00 6.56
C ALA A 151 11.34 10.90 7.60
N ALA A 152 10.54 9.83 7.63
CA ALA A 152 10.71 8.71 8.54
C ALA A 152 12.05 7.98 8.34
N ARG A 153 12.50 7.83 7.09
CA ARG A 153 13.80 7.24 6.76
C ARG A 153 14.95 8.15 7.22
N ILE A 154 14.85 9.46 6.98
CA ILE A 154 15.88 10.43 7.40
C ILE A 154 15.97 10.55 8.92
N VAL A 155 14.83 10.56 9.64
CA VAL A 155 14.82 10.54 11.12
C VAL A 155 15.51 9.29 11.67
N ARG A 156 15.28 8.13 11.05
CA ARG A 156 15.97 6.90 11.42
C ARG A 156 17.47 7.00 11.19
N ILE A 157 17.91 7.57 10.07
CA ILE A 157 19.33 7.81 9.79
C ILE A 157 19.93 8.80 10.79
N GLN A 158 19.21 9.84 11.20
CA GLN A 158 19.68 10.75 12.24
C GLN A 158 19.98 10.03 13.56
N ALA A 159 19.14 9.05 13.91
CA ALA A 159 19.33 8.26 15.13
C ALA A 159 20.50 7.25 15.02
N MET A 160 21.07 7.03 13.82
CA MET A 160 22.27 6.22 13.65
C MET A 160 23.51 6.96 14.18
N PRO A 161 24.57 6.23 14.60
CA PRO A 161 25.88 6.79 14.91
C PRO A 161 26.39 7.69 13.77
N ALA A 162 27.00 8.82 14.11
CA ALA A 162 27.41 9.84 13.13
C ALA A 162 28.26 9.25 11.98
N GLY A 163 29.20 8.35 12.30
CA GLY A 163 30.06 7.68 11.30
C GLY A 163 29.33 6.76 10.31
N GLN A 164 28.07 6.39 10.57
CA GLN A 164 27.28 5.51 9.69
C GLN A 164 26.31 6.29 8.78
N ARG A 165 26.03 7.57 9.08
CA ARG A 165 24.96 8.33 8.41
C ARG A 165 25.22 8.53 6.92
N ALA A 166 26.45 8.84 6.54
CA ALA A 166 26.81 9.06 5.13
C ALA A 166 26.63 7.79 4.28
N ALA A 167 27.07 6.64 4.78
CA ALA A 167 26.87 5.35 4.11
C ALA A 167 25.37 4.98 4.04
N ALA A 168 24.60 5.31 5.09
CA ALA A 168 23.17 5.06 5.09
C ALA A 168 22.42 5.92 4.05
N LEU A 169 22.78 7.20 3.92
CA LEU A 169 22.25 8.10 2.87
C LEU A 169 22.62 7.61 1.46
N ALA A 170 23.84 7.12 1.27
CA ALA A 170 24.25 6.53 -0.01
C ALA A 170 23.41 5.28 -0.36
N THR A 171 23.08 4.46 0.65
CA THR A 171 22.15 3.34 0.49
C THR A 171 20.75 3.82 0.09
N GLU A 172 20.20 4.85 0.72
CA GLU A 172 18.89 5.40 0.33
C GLU A 172 18.89 5.89 -1.13
N ARG A 173 19.95 6.58 -1.56
CA ARG A 173 20.10 7.02 -2.95
C ARG A 173 20.11 5.82 -3.91
N ARG A 174 20.82 4.75 -3.57
CA ARG A 174 20.87 3.50 -4.35
C ARG A 174 19.52 2.81 -4.42
N LEU A 175 18.81 2.70 -3.30
CA LEU A 175 17.48 2.08 -3.23
C LEU A 175 16.46 2.87 -4.06
N LEU A 176 16.44 4.20 -3.90
CA LEU A 176 15.64 5.07 -4.75
C LEU A 176 16.00 4.83 -6.23
N GLY A 177 17.28 4.66 -6.56
CA GLY A 177 17.80 4.23 -7.87
C GLY A 177 16.96 3.22 -8.66
N ARG A 178 16.28 2.31 -7.97
CA ARG A 178 15.51 1.19 -8.54
C ARG A 178 14.11 1.55 -9.03
N TRP A 179 13.61 2.76 -8.74
CA TRP A 179 12.27 3.16 -9.20
C TRP A 179 12.17 3.11 -10.72
N GLY A 180 11.11 2.50 -11.23
CA GLY A 180 10.88 2.29 -12.66
C GLY A 180 11.64 1.10 -13.24
N GLN A 181 12.41 0.36 -12.44
CA GLN A 181 13.11 -0.85 -12.88
C GLN A 181 12.35 -2.12 -12.48
N ALA A 182 12.51 -3.18 -13.25
CA ALA A 182 11.97 -4.50 -12.89
C ALA A 182 12.56 -5.00 -11.57
N ARG A 183 11.73 -5.64 -10.73
CA ARG A 183 12.13 -6.19 -9.44
C ARG A 183 11.82 -7.68 -9.40
N ALA A 184 12.85 -8.52 -9.52
CA ALA A 184 12.71 -9.97 -9.42
C ALA A 184 12.46 -10.41 -7.96
N ASP A 185 13.15 -9.78 -7.01
CA ASP A 185 13.17 -10.19 -5.60
C ASP A 185 12.41 -9.19 -4.71
N VAL A 186 11.08 -9.28 -4.71
CA VAL A 186 10.26 -8.52 -3.76
C VAL A 186 10.16 -9.31 -2.46
N PRO A 187 10.58 -8.77 -1.30
CA PRO A 187 10.49 -9.46 -0.01
C PRO A 187 9.10 -10.04 0.22
N ALA A 188 9.02 -11.30 0.66
CA ALA A 188 7.76 -11.96 0.92
C ALA A 188 7.01 -11.31 2.09
N TRP A 189 5.68 -11.48 2.12
CA TRP A 189 4.90 -11.07 3.29
C TRP A 189 5.33 -11.86 4.52
N PRO A 190 5.46 -11.21 5.68
CA PRO A 190 5.62 -11.92 6.95
C PRO A 190 4.36 -12.75 7.25
N ASP A 191 4.56 -13.96 7.77
CA ASP A 191 3.51 -14.83 8.32
C ASP A 191 3.87 -15.17 9.78
N PRO A 192 3.04 -14.80 10.79
CA PRO A 192 1.84 -13.98 10.66
C PRO A 192 2.17 -12.54 10.31
N LEU A 193 1.17 -11.82 9.82
CA LEU A 193 1.29 -10.37 9.67
C LEU A 193 1.51 -9.70 11.02
N PRO A 194 2.30 -8.63 11.10
CA PRO A 194 2.60 -8.01 12.38
C PRO A 194 1.35 -7.50 13.12
N GLN A 195 0.37 -6.95 12.38
CA GLN A 195 -0.92 -6.55 12.94
C GLN A 195 -1.74 -7.75 13.45
N ASP A 196 -1.69 -8.88 12.74
CA ASP A 196 -2.37 -10.11 13.16
C ASP A 196 -1.69 -10.69 14.40
N ALA A 197 -0.36 -10.62 14.46
CA ALA A 197 0.41 -11.08 15.59
C ALA A 197 0.14 -10.24 16.85
N GLY A 198 0.02 -8.91 16.69
CA GLY A 198 -0.43 -8.01 17.76
C GLY A 198 -1.86 -8.30 18.23
N ALA A 199 -2.79 -8.57 17.30
CA ALA A 199 -4.16 -8.93 17.62
C ALA A 199 -4.27 -10.29 18.34
N GLN A 200 -3.48 -11.28 17.91
CA GLN A 200 -3.39 -12.59 18.55
C GLN A 200 -2.82 -12.47 19.97
N TRP A 201 -1.75 -11.69 20.14
CA TRP A 201 -1.18 -11.40 21.45
C TRP A 201 -2.23 -10.77 22.38
N ARG A 202 -2.95 -9.74 21.93
CA ARG A 202 -4.02 -9.10 22.72
C ARG A 202 -5.10 -10.09 23.16
N LYS A 203 -5.49 -11.03 22.30
CA LYS A 203 -6.44 -12.10 22.65
C LYS A 203 -5.90 -13.01 23.76
N ARG A 204 -4.61 -13.39 23.72
CA ARG A 204 -3.99 -14.22 24.76
C ARG A 204 -3.87 -13.50 26.10
N VAL A 205 -3.55 -12.20 26.09
CA VAL A 205 -3.57 -11.36 27.30
C VAL A 205 -4.95 -11.36 27.94
N ALA A 206 -6.01 -11.18 27.14
CA ALA A 206 -7.38 -11.12 27.63
C ALA A 206 -7.90 -12.47 28.18
N LEU A 207 -7.51 -13.59 27.58
CA LEU A 207 -8.00 -14.93 27.95
C LEU A 207 -7.16 -15.61 29.04
N ALA A 208 -5.83 -15.49 28.97
CA ALA A 208 -4.90 -16.25 29.80
C ALA A 208 -4.08 -15.39 30.76
N GLY A 209 -4.28 -14.07 30.76
CA GLY A 209 -3.47 -13.15 31.57
C GLY A 209 -1.99 -13.15 31.18
N GLU A 210 -1.66 -13.57 29.96
CA GLU A 210 -0.29 -13.65 29.46
C GLU A 210 0.39 -12.28 29.57
N ARG A 211 1.56 -12.23 30.22
CA ARG A 211 2.37 -11.01 30.28
C ARG A 211 3.28 -10.95 29.08
N PRO A 212 3.42 -9.79 28.42
CA PRO A 212 4.33 -9.68 27.29
C PRO A 212 5.79 -9.83 27.75
N VAL A 213 6.61 -10.48 26.93
CA VAL A 213 8.07 -10.62 27.17
C VAL A 213 8.78 -9.26 27.21
N LEU A 214 8.19 -8.23 26.60
CA LEU A 214 8.60 -6.85 26.69
C LEU A 214 7.37 -5.99 27.04
N ALA A 215 7.47 -5.12 28.03
CA ALA A 215 6.37 -4.21 28.36
C ALA A 215 6.05 -3.28 27.18
N LEU A 216 4.75 -3.04 26.94
CA LEU A 216 4.30 -1.96 26.06
C LEU A 216 4.60 -0.60 26.70
N SER A 217 4.76 0.44 25.89
CA SER A 217 4.76 1.81 26.42
C SER A 217 3.38 2.15 27.01
N PRO A 218 3.27 3.06 28.00
CA PRO A 218 1.99 3.37 28.63
C PRO A 218 0.89 3.80 27.63
N VAL A 219 1.25 4.62 26.63
CA VAL A 219 0.30 5.08 25.61
C VAL A 219 -0.17 3.93 24.73
N LEU A 220 0.74 3.04 24.33
CA LEU A 220 0.40 1.89 23.50
C LEU A 220 -0.43 0.86 24.29
N ALA A 221 -0.09 0.62 25.56
CA ALA A 221 -0.86 -0.22 26.47
C ALA A 221 -2.29 0.32 26.65
N HIS A 222 -2.43 1.64 26.86
CA HIS A 222 -3.74 2.28 26.95
C HIS A 222 -4.56 2.06 25.69
N ALA A 223 -4.01 2.38 24.51
CA ALA A 223 -4.73 2.22 23.24
C ALA A 223 -5.13 0.76 22.95
N MET A 224 -4.22 -0.19 23.17
CA MET A 224 -4.45 -1.59 22.78
C MET A 224 -5.22 -2.42 23.80
N VAL A 225 -4.98 -2.21 25.10
CA VAL A 225 -5.52 -3.04 26.17
C VAL A 225 -6.74 -2.39 26.81
N VAL A 226 -6.68 -1.08 27.08
CA VAL A 226 -7.78 -0.35 27.74
C VAL A 226 -8.83 0.08 26.73
N GLU A 227 -8.45 0.84 25.70
CA GLU A 227 -9.37 1.30 24.65
C GLU A 227 -9.70 0.21 23.62
N LYS A 228 -8.94 -0.89 23.61
CA LYS A 228 -9.11 -2.03 22.70
C LYS A 228 -9.09 -1.66 21.21
N LYS A 229 -8.41 -0.56 20.85
CA LYS A 229 -8.26 -0.12 19.46
C LYS A 229 -7.64 -1.23 18.61
N SER A 230 -8.22 -1.50 17.45
CA SER A 230 -7.64 -2.36 16.42
C SER A 230 -6.42 -1.67 15.78
N PHE A 231 -5.63 -2.42 15.02
CA PHE A 231 -4.46 -1.85 14.35
C PHE A 231 -4.84 -0.69 13.42
N GLU A 232 -5.95 -0.81 12.72
CA GLU A 232 -6.48 0.16 11.77
C GLU A 232 -6.93 1.46 12.45
N GLU A 233 -7.37 1.37 13.71
CA GLU A 233 -7.82 2.51 14.53
C GLU A 233 -6.65 3.25 15.22
N LEU A 234 -5.45 2.66 15.22
CA LEU A 234 -4.27 3.31 15.80
C LEU A 234 -3.81 4.47 14.93
N HIS A 235 -3.45 5.58 15.58
CA HIS A 235 -2.71 6.65 14.94
C HIS A 235 -1.39 6.09 14.35
N PRO A 236 -0.91 6.56 13.19
CA PRO A 236 0.29 6.01 12.54
C PRO A 236 1.54 5.95 13.42
N GLN A 237 1.74 6.92 14.31
CA GLN A 237 2.83 6.88 15.28
C GLN A 237 2.71 5.70 16.26
N LEU A 238 1.48 5.36 16.67
CA LEU A 238 1.20 4.18 17.50
C LEU A 238 1.28 2.89 16.70
N LYS A 239 0.90 2.89 15.41
CA LYS A 239 1.16 1.76 14.51
C LYS A 239 2.67 1.48 14.47
N CYS A 240 3.50 2.50 14.20
CA CYS A 240 4.96 2.34 14.23
C CYS A 240 5.49 1.87 15.59
N ALA A 241 5.03 2.45 16.70
CA ALA A 241 5.47 2.05 18.04
C ALA A 241 5.11 0.59 18.35
N LEU A 242 3.93 0.14 17.91
CA LEU A 242 3.53 -1.26 18.00
C LEU A 242 4.46 -2.17 17.18
N GLN A 243 4.80 -1.77 15.95
CA GLN A 243 5.71 -2.55 15.12
C GLN A 243 7.13 -2.57 15.67
N GLN A 244 7.59 -1.47 16.25
CA GLN A 244 8.88 -1.40 16.94
C GLN A 244 8.91 -2.35 18.15
N TRP A 245 7.85 -2.37 18.95
CA TRP A 245 7.70 -3.31 20.05
C TRP A 245 7.66 -4.76 19.56
N TRP A 246 6.88 -5.05 18.52
CA TRP A 246 6.76 -6.40 17.96
C TRP A 246 8.08 -6.92 17.37
N LEU A 247 8.86 -6.05 16.71
CA LEU A 247 10.21 -6.36 16.26
C LEU A 247 11.08 -6.86 17.42
N GLN A 248 11.06 -6.17 18.57
CA GLN A 248 11.85 -6.56 19.74
C GLN A 248 11.36 -7.87 20.36
N VAL A 249 10.03 -8.06 20.45
CA VAL A 249 9.43 -9.31 20.91
C VAL A 249 9.83 -10.48 20.01
N SER A 250 9.73 -10.31 18.69
CA SER A 250 10.06 -11.34 17.70
C SER A 250 11.51 -11.79 17.81
N LEU A 251 12.44 -10.84 17.98
CA LEU A 251 13.87 -11.15 18.17
C LEU A 251 14.11 -11.95 19.46
N ARG A 252 13.42 -11.61 20.56
CA ARG A 252 13.49 -12.38 21.81
C ARG A 252 12.88 -13.78 21.69
N GLN A 253 11.94 -13.96 20.77
CA GLN A 253 11.32 -15.24 20.43
C GLN A 253 12.14 -16.04 19.39
N GLY A 254 13.31 -15.56 18.98
CA GLY A 254 14.23 -16.27 18.10
C GLY A 254 14.09 -15.95 16.61
N ALA A 255 13.29 -14.95 16.23
CA ALA A 255 13.27 -14.49 14.84
C ALA A 255 14.63 -13.95 14.41
N THR A 256 15.02 -14.18 13.15
CA THR A 256 16.26 -13.60 12.61
C THR A 256 16.14 -12.08 12.46
N PRO A 257 17.25 -11.32 12.52
CA PRO A 257 17.28 -9.89 12.23
C PRO A 257 16.57 -9.50 10.93
N ALA A 258 16.82 -10.26 9.85
CA ALA A 258 16.21 -10.01 8.54
C ALA A 258 14.68 -10.23 8.56
N ALA A 259 14.20 -11.31 9.20
CA ALA A 259 12.77 -11.57 9.31
C ALA A 259 12.06 -10.51 10.16
N ALA A 260 12.64 -10.09 11.27
CA ALA A 260 12.09 -9.07 12.14
C ALA A 260 12.04 -7.68 11.45
N LEU A 261 13.08 -7.32 10.70
CA LEU A 261 13.10 -6.08 9.90
C LEU A 261 12.10 -6.11 8.75
N ASN A 262 11.97 -7.26 8.06
CA ASN A 262 10.95 -7.41 7.02
C ASN A 262 9.54 -7.25 7.59
N ALA A 263 9.26 -7.89 8.74
CA ALA A 263 8.01 -7.73 9.45
C ALA A 263 7.75 -6.27 9.83
N PHE A 264 8.74 -5.57 10.39
CA PHE A 264 8.62 -4.14 10.72
C PHE A 264 8.26 -3.30 9.49
N ARG A 265 8.97 -3.50 8.35
CA ARG A 265 8.72 -2.76 7.11
C ARG A 265 7.29 -2.92 6.62
N TYR A 266 6.80 -4.16 6.56
CA TYR A 266 5.42 -4.45 6.17
C TYR A 266 4.40 -3.88 7.16
N GLY A 267 4.69 -3.92 8.47
CA GLY A 267 3.82 -3.37 9.49
C GLY A 267 3.74 -1.83 9.48
N THR A 268 4.74 -1.14 8.92
CA THR A 268 4.77 0.33 8.77
C THR A 268 4.62 0.79 7.33
N LEU A 269 4.29 -0.13 6.42
CA LEU A 269 4.21 0.11 4.99
C LEU A 269 3.06 1.06 4.66
N ILE A 270 3.34 2.05 3.80
CA ILE A 270 2.28 2.84 3.19
C ILE A 270 1.47 1.97 2.23
N ASN A 271 0.16 1.90 2.46
CA ASN A 271 -0.79 1.24 1.58
C ASN A 271 -1.82 2.24 1.04
N ALA A 272 -2.59 1.81 0.05
CA ALA A 272 -3.59 2.65 -0.62
C ALA A 272 -4.66 3.18 0.35
N ALA A 273 -5.07 2.39 1.34
CA ALA A 273 -6.05 2.78 2.33
C ALA A 273 -5.52 3.88 3.28
N ASP A 274 -4.29 3.74 3.78
CA ASP A 274 -3.68 4.76 4.63
C ASP A 274 -3.35 6.05 3.84
N ARG A 275 -2.94 5.92 2.58
CA ARG A 275 -2.56 7.04 1.71
C ARG A 275 -3.77 7.86 1.23
N PHE A 276 -4.84 7.19 0.81
CA PHE A 276 -5.96 7.82 0.11
C PHE A 276 -7.32 7.63 0.78
N GLY A 277 -7.40 6.81 1.82
CA GLY A 277 -8.63 6.57 2.55
C GLY A 277 -9.12 7.84 3.22
N ASN A 278 -10.37 8.17 2.97
CA ASN A 278 -11.16 9.09 3.78
C ASN A 278 -12.16 8.29 4.66
N ASP A 279 -12.84 8.95 5.59
CA ASP A 279 -13.83 8.27 6.45
C ASP A 279 -14.96 7.60 5.63
N ALA A 280 -15.23 8.09 4.41
CA ALA A 280 -16.21 7.51 3.48
C ALA A 280 -15.73 6.24 2.76
N ASP A 281 -14.43 5.97 2.74
CA ASP A 281 -13.83 4.75 2.17
C ASP A 281 -13.73 3.61 3.20
N ARG A 282 -14.10 3.86 4.47
CA ARG A 282 -14.11 2.82 5.51
C ARG A 282 -15.32 1.91 5.32
N ALA A 283 -15.08 0.60 5.36
CA ALA A 283 -16.16 -0.38 5.39
C ALA A 283 -17.11 -0.09 6.56
N PRO A 284 -18.44 -0.28 6.40
CA PRO A 284 -19.40 -0.03 7.46
C PRO A 284 -18.98 -0.69 8.78
N PRO A 285 -19.03 0.04 9.92
CA PRO A 285 -18.52 -0.44 11.20
C PRO A 285 -19.23 -1.72 11.68
N ASP A 286 -20.47 -1.95 11.27
CA ASP A 286 -21.27 -3.13 11.57
C ASP A 286 -20.93 -4.36 10.71
N GLY A 287 -20.26 -4.20 9.56
CA GLY A 287 -19.76 -5.32 8.75
C GLY A 287 -20.85 -6.23 8.21
N LYS A 288 -22.05 -5.68 8.09
CA LYS A 288 -23.12 -6.36 7.41
C LYS A 288 -22.71 -6.49 5.94
N PRO A 289 -22.88 -7.68 5.34
CA PRO A 289 -22.62 -7.87 3.92
C PRO A 289 -23.50 -6.92 3.12
N ALA A 290 -23.07 -6.62 1.89
CA ALA A 290 -23.92 -5.92 0.94
C ALA A 290 -25.17 -6.76 0.62
N ALA A 291 -26.12 -6.18 -0.12
CA ALA A 291 -27.26 -6.92 -0.66
C ALA A 291 -26.77 -8.20 -1.36
N GLY A 292 -27.35 -9.36 -1.00
CA GLY A 292 -26.95 -10.67 -1.51
C GLY A 292 -26.03 -11.51 -0.60
N GLY A 293 -25.52 -10.95 0.51
CA GLY A 293 -24.78 -11.73 1.51
C GLY A 293 -23.29 -11.92 1.19
N VAL A 294 -22.73 -11.10 0.30
CA VAL A 294 -21.30 -11.04 -0.06
C VAL A 294 -20.63 -9.82 0.60
N PRO A 295 -19.29 -9.82 0.82
CA PRO A 295 -18.62 -8.66 1.39
C PRO A 295 -18.76 -7.45 0.46
N ALA A 296 -19.01 -6.28 1.04
CA ALA A 296 -19.03 -5.03 0.27
C ALA A 296 -17.66 -4.79 -0.37
N TYR A 297 -17.67 -4.38 -1.63
CA TYR A 297 -16.46 -4.10 -2.38
C TYR A 297 -15.78 -2.82 -1.83
N PRO A 298 -14.51 -2.86 -1.42
CA PRO A 298 -13.85 -1.68 -0.86
C PRO A 298 -13.80 -0.50 -1.83
N ALA A 299 -14.25 0.68 -1.41
CA ALA A 299 -14.28 1.89 -2.25
C ALA A 299 -12.89 2.29 -2.77
N ILE A 300 -11.85 2.08 -1.97
CA ILE A 300 -10.46 2.33 -2.38
C ILE A 300 -9.99 1.35 -3.47
N ALA A 301 -10.44 0.08 -3.44
CA ALA A 301 -10.17 -0.88 -4.50
C ALA A 301 -10.88 -0.45 -5.79
N ALA A 302 -12.14 0.01 -5.70
CA ALA A 302 -12.90 0.49 -6.85
C ALA A 302 -12.24 1.72 -7.49
N ARG A 303 -11.79 2.68 -6.66
CA ARG A 303 -11.08 3.89 -7.13
C ARG A 303 -9.85 3.57 -7.98
N PHE A 304 -9.12 2.51 -7.63
CA PHE A 304 -7.90 2.09 -8.32
C PHE A 304 -8.10 0.86 -9.21
N TYR A 305 -9.35 0.46 -9.46
CA TYR A 305 -9.70 -0.65 -10.33
C TYR A 305 -8.99 -1.96 -9.93
N VAL A 306 -8.76 -2.14 -8.63
CA VAL A 306 -8.00 -3.28 -8.08
C VAL A 306 -8.86 -4.52 -8.11
N THR A 307 -8.41 -5.60 -8.72
CA THR A 307 -9.13 -6.89 -8.70
C THR A 307 -8.25 -7.98 -8.12
N GLY A 308 -8.80 -9.18 -7.93
CA GLY A 308 -7.99 -10.33 -7.59
C GLY A 308 -8.68 -11.31 -6.67
N THR A 309 -7.88 -12.01 -5.86
CA THR A 309 -8.35 -13.02 -4.93
C THR A 309 -7.68 -12.89 -3.57
N THR A 310 -8.45 -13.15 -2.53
CA THR A 310 -7.97 -13.28 -1.15
C THR A 310 -8.27 -14.69 -0.68
N THR A 311 -7.22 -15.41 -0.27
CA THR A 311 -7.34 -16.74 0.34
C THR A 311 -7.41 -16.57 1.85
N ILE A 312 -8.49 -17.04 2.48
CA ILE A 312 -8.74 -16.93 3.91
C ILE A 312 -8.57 -18.28 4.58
N ARG A 313 -7.84 -18.31 5.70
CA ARG A 313 -7.82 -19.41 6.65
C ARG A 313 -8.75 -19.07 7.81
N ALA A 314 -9.75 -19.89 8.05
CA ALA A 314 -10.72 -19.71 9.13
C ALA A 314 -10.78 -20.93 10.06
N ARG A 315 -11.22 -20.72 11.30
CA ARG A 315 -11.45 -21.78 12.29
C ARG A 315 -12.80 -21.57 12.96
N LEU A 316 -13.57 -22.65 13.06
CA LEU A 316 -14.87 -22.68 13.74
C LEU A 316 -14.72 -23.25 15.16
N ASP A 317 -15.65 -22.88 16.04
CA ASP A 317 -15.83 -23.58 17.31
C ASP A 317 -16.69 -24.86 17.13
N ALA A 318 -16.92 -25.57 18.23
CA ALA A 318 -17.72 -26.79 18.24
C ALA A 318 -19.20 -26.56 17.83
N ALA A 319 -19.69 -25.32 17.87
CA ALA A 319 -21.03 -24.96 17.44
C ALA A 319 -21.07 -24.50 15.96
N GLY A 320 -19.93 -24.58 15.24
CA GLY A 320 -19.81 -24.13 13.86
C GLY A 320 -19.66 -22.61 13.71
N LYS A 321 -19.47 -21.86 14.79
CA LYS A 321 -19.32 -20.40 14.72
C LYS A 321 -17.86 -20.03 14.45
N PRO A 322 -17.57 -19.08 13.53
CA PRO A 322 -16.22 -18.61 13.31
C PRO A 322 -15.63 -17.94 14.55
N VAL A 323 -14.45 -18.41 14.98
CA VAL A 323 -13.72 -17.85 16.13
C VAL A 323 -12.39 -17.21 15.73
N GLN A 324 -11.90 -17.54 14.54
CA GLN A 324 -10.65 -17.00 14.00
C GLN A 324 -10.68 -16.99 12.48
N ALA A 325 -10.13 -15.93 11.90
CA ALA A 325 -9.85 -15.82 10.48
C ALA A 325 -8.57 -15.01 10.27
N SER A 326 -7.80 -15.37 9.25
CA SER A 326 -6.60 -14.64 8.81
C SER A 326 -6.42 -14.81 7.31
N VAL A 327 -5.77 -13.85 6.67
CA VAL A 327 -5.44 -13.95 5.25
C VAL A 327 -4.23 -14.87 5.07
N ALA A 328 -4.40 -15.94 4.30
CA ALA A 328 -3.35 -16.92 4.01
C ALA A 328 -2.64 -16.68 2.67
N GLY A 329 -3.25 -15.91 1.76
CA GLY A 329 -2.66 -15.63 0.46
C GLY A 329 -3.46 -14.60 -0.32
N ARG A 330 -2.81 -13.99 -1.31
CA ARG A 330 -3.40 -12.93 -2.14
C ARG A 330 -2.86 -13.06 -3.56
N LYS A 331 -3.70 -12.80 -4.53
CA LYS A 331 -3.29 -12.54 -5.92
C LYS A 331 -4.07 -11.31 -6.36
N ILE A 332 -3.37 -10.18 -6.44
CA ILE A 332 -3.97 -8.86 -6.66
C ILE A 332 -3.47 -8.30 -7.98
N ASP A 333 -4.38 -7.74 -8.75
CA ASP A 333 -4.13 -7.10 -10.04
C ASP A 333 -4.56 -5.63 -9.97
N VAL A 334 -3.67 -4.73 -10.40
CA VAL A 334 -3.88 -3.28 -10.33
C VAL A 334 -3.44 -2.64 -11.64
N PRO A 335 -4.33 -1.93 -12.35
CA PRO A 335 -3.92 -1.14 -13.52
C PRO A 335 -2.76 -0.19 -13.18
N GLY A 336 -1.80 -0.10 -14.09
CA GLY A 336 -0.55 0.65 -13.88
C GLY A 336 0.60 -0.13 -13.26
N ILE A 337 0.37 -1.31 -12.68
CA ILE A 337 1.41 -2.13 -12.08
C ILE A 337 1.55 -3.43 -12.88
N ARG A 338 2.67 -3.58 -13.60
CA ARG A 338 2.95 -4.76 -14.45
C ARG A 338 4.31 -5.35 -14.11
N GLY A 339 4.42 -6.67 -14.13
CA GLY A 339 5.68 -7.39 -13.94
C GLY A 339 6.26 -7.32 -12.52
N VAL A 340 5.51 -6.82 -11.53
CA VAL A 340 5.90 -6.73 -10.13
C VAL A 340 4.67 -6.85 -9.22
N ARG A 341 4.86 -7.29 -7.98
CA ARG A 341 3.79 -7.37 -6.98
C ARG A 341 3.25 -5.97 -6.62
N PRO A 342 1.92 -5.78 -6.53
CA PRO A 342 1.31 -4.50 -6.17
C PRO A 342 1.28 -4.29 -4.64
N VAL A 343 2.47 -4.26 -4.03
CA VAL A 343 2.73 -4.15 -2.59
C VAL A 343 1.88 -3.11 -1.87
N ALA A 344 1.66 -1.93 -2.46
CA ALA A 344 0.83 -0.89 -1.86
C ALA A 344 -0.68 -1.23 -1.75
N PHE A 345 -1.14 -2.24 -2.49
CA PHE A 345 -2.55 -2.59 -2.63
C PHE A 345 -2.85 -4.00 -2.11
N GLU A 346 -1.83 -4.77 -1.72
CA GLU A 346 -2.01 -6.16 -1.33
C GLU A 346 -3.02 -6.31 -0.17
N ASN A 347 -3.07 -5.40 0.81
CA ASN A 347 -4.03 -5.50 1.92
C ASN A 347 -5.41 -4.87 1.68
N VAL A 348 -5.71 -4.38 0.47
CA VAL A 348 -6.91 -3.55 0.24
C VAL A 348 -8.23 -4.28 0.54
N PHE A 349 -8.24 -5.61 0.40
CA PHE A 349 -9.41 -6.46 0.66
C PHE A 349 -9.40 -7.14 2.04
N ASP A 350 -8.27 -7.10 2.77
CA ASP A 350 -8.04 -7.97 3.93
C ASP A 350 -9.08 -7.77 5.02
N ALA A 351 -9.36 -6.51 5.40
CA ALA A 351 -10.30 -6.20 6.46
C ALA A 351 -11.73 -6.67 6.11
N ALA A 352 -12.16 -6.44 4.87
CA ALA A 352 -13.47 -6.90 4.39
C ALA A 352 -13.54 -8.43 4.37
N ALA A 353 -12.49 -9.09 3.90
CA ALA A 353 -12.38 -10.54 3.82
C ALA A 353 -12.40 -11.22 5.20
N VAL A 354 -11.61 -10.70 6.15
CA VAL A 354 -11.55 -11.21 7.53
C VAL A 354 -12.88 -10.97 8.25
N LYS A 355 -13.49 -9.80 8.09
CA LYS A 355 -14.79 -9.49 8.70
C LYS A 355 -15.91 -10.40 8.15
N TYR A 356 -15.89 -10.67 6.85
CA TYR A 356 -16.79 -11.63 6.22
C TYR A 356 -16.62 -13.04 6.79
N ALA A 357 -15.38 -13.51 6.90
CA ALA A 357 -15.07 -14.82 7.46
C ALA A 357 -15.47 -14.94 8.94
N LEU A 358 -15.34 -13.87 9.72
CA LEU A 358 -15.74 -13.88 11.13
C LEU A 358 -17.25 -13.74 11.34
N GLY A 359 -17.97 -13.17 10.37
CA GLY A 359 -19.41 -13.01 10.43
C GLY A 359 -20.20 -14.30 10.18
N GLY A 360 -19.56 -15.38 9.73
CA GLY A 360 -20.22 -16.67 9.48
C GLY A 360 -21.19 -16.63 8.30
N TYR A 361 -20.96 -15.73 7.34
CA TYR A 361 -21.76 -15.58 6.15
C TYR A 361 -21.57 -16.76 5.16
N ARG A 362 -22.32 -16.78 4.06
CA ARG A 362 -22.46 -17.93 3.13
C ARG A 362 -21.13 -18.37 2.49
N TYR A 363 -20.43 -19.28 3.13
CA TYR A 363 -19.35 -20.08 2.54
C TYR A 363 -19.42 -21.49 3.11
N ASP A 364 -18.93 -22.48 2.36
CA ASP A 364 -18.99 -23.88 2.79
C ASP A 364 -18.17 -24.07 4.06
N GLN A 365 -18.87 -24.32 5.17
CA GLN A 365 -18.29 -24.56 6.48
C GLN A 365 -18.11 -26.08 6.66
N PRO A 366 -16.87 -26.59 6.61
CA PRO A 366 -16.64 -28.01 6.86
C PRO A 366 -17.01 -28.33 8.32
N ARG A 367 -17.47 -29.57 8.56
CA ARG A 367 -17.75 -30.04 9.91
C ARG A 367 -16.44 -30.25 10.67
N GLY A 368 -16.33 -29.68 11.86
CA GLY A 368 -15.20 -29.87 12.76
C GLY A 368 -14.48 -28.57 13.15
N ALA A 369 -13.52 -28.68 14.05
CA ALA A 369 -12.76 -27.55 14.61
C ALA A 369 -11.44 -27.26 13.87
N GLU A 370 -11.13 -28.03 12.83
CA GLU A 370 -9.89 -27.87 12.06
C GLU A 370 -9.91 -26.58 11.23
N PRO A 371 -8.78 -25.87 11.12
CA PRO A 371 -8.68 -24.73 10.22
C PRO A 371 -8.96 -25.16 8.77
N PHE A 372 -9.80 -24.41 8.07
CA PHE A 372 -10.09 -24.63 6.65
C PHE A 372 -9.80 -23.36 5.85
N VAL A 373 -9.71 -23.52 4.54
CA VAL A 373 -9.32 -22.45 3.61
C VAL A 373 -10.40 -22.28 2.55
N PHE A 374 -10.74 -21.04 2.25
CA PHE A 374 -11.61 -20.68 1.13
C PHE A 374 -11.09 -19.42 0.42
N GLN A 375 -11.59 -19.16 -0.78
CA GLN A 375 -11.19 -18.01 -1.58
C GLN A 375 -12.35 -17.03 -1.76
N LEU A 376 -12.04 -15.74 -1.67
CA LEU A 376 -12.90 -14.67 -2.13
C LEU A 376 -12.32 -14.12 -3.43
N VAL A 377 -13.17 -14.02 -4.45
CA VAL A 377 -12.85 -13.44 -5.75
C VAL A 377 -13.43 -12.04 -5.82
N TRP A 378 -12.60 -11.06 -6.16
CA TRP A 378 -12.93 -9.65 -6.21
C TRP A 378 -12.89 -9.17 -7.66
N SER A 379 -14.06 -9.01 -8.25
CA SER A 379 -14.26 -8.37 -9.55
C SER A 379 -14.83 -6.96 -9.36
N LEU A 380 -14.53 -6.06 -10.29
CA LEU A 380 -15.16 -4.74 -10.28
C LEU A 380 -16.69 -4.89 -10.40
N PRO A 381 -17.48 -4.05 -9.71
CA PRO A 381 -18.92 -4.01 -9.91
C PRO A 381 -19.25 -3.54 -11.34
N ASP A 382 -20.35 -4.06 -11.90
CA ASP A 382 -20.76 -3.78 -13.28
C ASP A 382 -21.11 -2.30 -13.54
N ASP A 383 -21.39 -1.52 -12.48
CA ASP A 383 -21.51 -0.06 -12.56
C ASP A 383 -20.87 0.63 -11.32
N PRO A 384 -19.78 1.41 -11.48
CA PRO A 384 -19.17 2.16 -10.38
C PRO A 384 -20.07 3.31 -9.85
N ALA A 385 -21.12 3.71 -10.58
CA ALA A 385 -22.10 4.70 -10.11
C ALA A 385 -23.11 4.13 -9.09
N ASP A 386 -23.34 2.82 -9.07
CA ASP A 386 -24.32 2.18 -8.19
C ASP A 386 -23.87 2.04 -6.73
N VAL A 387 -22.59 2.33 -6.44
CA VAL A 387 -22.07 2.37 -5.06
C VAL A 387 -22.72 3.50 -4.24
N LYS A 388 -23.44 4.44 -4.88
CA LYS A 388 -24.17 5.53 -4.19
C LYS A 388 -25.69 5.37 -4.12
N THR A 389 -26.32 4.40 -4.78
CA THR A 389 -27.78 4.49 -5.04
C THR A 389 -28.66 3.24 -4.95
N THR A 390 -28.20 2.08 -4.47
CA THR A 390 -29.12 0.93 -4.28
C THR A 390 -29.51 0.70 -2.82
N GLY A 391 -30.03 1.76 -2.22
CA GLY A 391 -31.15 1.63 -1.30
C GLY A 391 -32.45 1.54 -2.11
N GLY A 392 -32.87 0.33 -2.47
CA GLY A 392 -34.20 0.05 -3.01
C GLY A 392 -34.21 -0.59 -4.39
N GLY A 393 -34.82 -1.78 -4.48
CA GLY A 393 -35.25 -2.36 -5.76
C GLY A 393 -35.00 -3.86 -5.88
N GLN A 394 -35.83 -4.63 -5.14
CA GLN A 394 -36.22 -6.05 -5.24
C GLN A 394 -35.21 -7.11 -5.74
#